data_AF-A0A7Y5I258-F1
#
_entry.id   AF-A0A7Y5I258-F1
#
_cell.length_a   1.000
_cell.length_b   1.000
_cell.length_c   1.000
_cell.angle_alpha   90.00
_cell.angle_beta   90.00
_cell.angle_gamma   90.00
#
_symmetry.space_group_name_H-M   'P 1'
#
loop_
_entity.id
_entity.type
_entity.pdbx_description
1 polymer ?
#
loop_
_entity_poly.entity_id
_entity_poly.type
_entity_poly.pdbx_seq_one_letter_code
_entity_poly.pdbx_strand_id
1 'polypeptide(L)'
;MTPLWLRRSFLCASAAALLSGCASVRVVDSQVQSWSTLTAVPAPPTYRLEKLPSQQTSEKAFAPIEALAHQSLQRAGLRRDDAGARLVAQ
;
A
#
# COMPACT_ATOMS: atom_id res chain seq x y z
N MET A 1 -56.86 -9.20 3.32
CA MET A 1 -56.36 -7.85 3.66
C MET A 1 -54.91 -7.99 4.14
N THR A 2 -53.91 -7.77 3.28
CA THR A 2 -52.51 -7.79 3.73
C THR A 2 -52.24 -6.57 4.61
N PRO A 3 -51.78 -6.72 5.85
CA PRO A 3 -51.61 -5.59 6.75
C PRO A 3 -50.58 -4.61 6.19
N LEU A 4 -50.90 -3.31 6.17
CA LEU A 4 -50.02 -2.26 5.63
C LEU A 4 -48.64 -2.22 6.30
N TRP A 5 -48.52 -2.71 7.54
CA TRP A 5 -47.26 -2.84 8.25
C TRP A 5 -46.29 -3.85 7.61
N LEU A 6 -46.81 -4.93 7.01
CA LEU A 6 -46.00 -5.92 6.30
C LEU A 6 -45.41 -5.33 5.02
N ARG A 7 -46.20 -4.52 4.29
CA ARG A 7 -45.75 -3.81 3.08
C ARG A 7 -44.66 -2.79 3.39
N ARG A 8 -44.79 -2.02 4.48
CA ARG A 8 -43.79 -1.05 4.93
C ARG A 8 -42.48 -1.73 5.35
N SER A 9 -42.57 -2.83 6.10
CA SER A 9 -41.39 -3.59 6.51
C SER A 9 -40.63 -4.17 5.31
N PHE A 10 -41.35 -4.68 4.31
CA PHE A 10 -40.74 -5.19 3.08
C PHE A 10 -40.02 -4.10 2.29
N LEU A 11 -40.60 -2.89 2.21
CA LEU A 11 -39.99 -1.75 1.53
C LEU A 11 -38.71 -1.27 2.25
N CYS A 12 -38.73 -1.21 3.59
CA CYS A 12 -37.53 -0.86 4.36
C CYS A 12 -36.42 -1.91 4.23
N ALA A 13 -36.77 -3.20 4.28
CA ALA A 13 -35.79 -4.28 4.13
C ALA A 13 -35.14 -4.28 2.74
N SER A 14 -35.94 -4.07 1.69
CA SER A 14 -35.42 -3.97 0.31
C SER A 14 -34.53 -2.75 0.11
N ALA A 15 -34.91 -1.59 0.66
CA ALA A 15 -34.05 -0.40 0.64
C ALA A 15 -32.71 -0.64 1.35
N ALA A 16 -32.72 -1.24 2.55
CA ALA A 16 -31.51 -1.56 3.29
C ALA A 16 -30.59 -2.54 2.54
N ALA A 17 -31.17 -3.56 1.88
CA ALA A 17 -30.41 -4.49 1.06
C ALA A 17 -29.71 -3.81 -0.13
N LEU A 18 -30.42 -2.93 -0.84
CA LEU A 18 -29.87 -2.15 -1.96
C LEU A 18 -28.74 -1.21 -1.50
N LEU A 19 -28.93 -0.51 -0.37
CA LEU A 19 -27.91 0.37 0.22
C LEU A 19 -26.67 -0.41 0.68
N SER A 20 -26.84 -1.62 1.23
CA SER A 20 -25.71 -2.46 1.64
C SER A 20 -24.85 -2.91 0.46
N GLY A 21 -25.46 -3.11 -0.72
CA GLY A 21 -24.73 -3.41 -1.95
C GLY A 21 -23.86 -2.23 -2.40
N CYS A 22 -24.35 -1.00 -2.29
CA CYS A 22 -23.60 0.21 -2.64
C CYS A 22 -22.46 0.53 -1.66
N ALA A 23 -22.56 0.12 -0.40
CA ALA A 23 -21.54 0.34 0.63
C ALA A 23 -20.57 -0.84 0.80
N SER A 24 -20.72 -1.90 0.01
CA SER A 24 -19.88 -3.10 0.14
C SER A 24 -18.45 -2.79 -0.29
N VAL A 25 -17.48 -2.98 0.62
CA VAL A 25 -16.05 -2.81 0.33
C VAL A 25 -15.44 -4.17 0.03
N ARG A 26 -14.95 -4.36 -1.19
CA ARG A 26 -14.13 -5.54 -1.53
C ARG A 26 -12.68 -5.23 -1.16
N VAL A 27 -12.17 -5.86 -0.10
CA VAL A 27 -10.73 -5.82 0.20
C VAL A 27 -10.00 -6.70 -0.81
N VAL A 28 -9.16 -6.10 -1.63
CA VAL A 28 -8.29 -6.80 -2.58
C VAL A 28 -6.87 -6.68 -2.07
N ASP A 29 -6.38 -7.73 -1.42
CA ASP A 29 -4.98 -7.81 -1.01
C ASP A 29 -4.12 -7.89 -2.28
N SER A 30 -3.33 -6.85 -2.54
CA SER A 30 -2.47 -6.76 -3.71
C SER A 30 -1.04 -7.02 -3.29
N GLN A 31 -0.55 -8.24 -3.53
CA GLN A 31 0.84 -8.55 -3.27
C GLN A 31 1.71 -8.10 -4.45
N VAL A 32 2.44 -7.01 -4.27
CA VAL A 32 3.36 -6.47 -5.28
C VAL A 32 4.76 -7.02 -5.03
N GLN A 33 5.29 -7.77 -5.98
CA GLN A 33 6.67 -8.25 -5.98
C GLN A 33 7.50 -7.44 -6.98
N SER A 34 8.71 -7.06 -6.57
CA SER A 34 9.66 -6.33 -7.41
C SER A 34 10.98 -7.09 -7.45
N TRP A 35 11.54 -7.26 -8.65
CA TRP A 35 12.80 -7.95 -8.86
C TRP A 35 13.84 -7.02 -9.46
N SER A 36 15.08 -7.18 -9.01
CA SER A 36 16.23 -6.45 -9.54
C SER A 36 16.79 -7.16 -10.77
N THR A 37 17.23 -6.37 -11.76
CA THR A 37 18.01 -6.85 -12.91
C THR A 37 19.52 -6.77 -12.69
N LEU A 38 19.97 -6.34 -11.50
CA LEU A 38 21.39 -6.29 -11.18
C LEU A 38 21.98 -7.71 -11.14
N THR A 39 22.98 -7.95 -11.99
CA THR A 39 23.74 -9.20 -12.02
C THR A 39 24.65 -9.37 -10.80
N ALA A 40 25.09 -8.25 -10.21
CA ALA A 40 25.90 -8.20 -8.99
C ALA A 40 25.68 -6.87 -8.27
N VAL A 41 25.92 -6.84 -6.96
CA VAL A 41 25.91 -5.59 -6.19
C VAL A 41 27.13 -4.74 -6.59
N PRO A 42 26.93 -3.48 -7.05
CA PRO A 42 28.02 -2.64 -7.50
C PRO A 42 28.91 -2.20 -6.33
N ALA A 43 30.19 -1.96 -6.61
CA ALA A 43 31.13 -1.36 -5.66
C ALA A 43 31.28 0.16 -5.96
N PRO A 44 31.12 1.05 -4.96
CA PRO A 44 30.75 0.76 -3.58
C PRO A 44 29.26 0.35 -3.47
N PRO A 45 28.91 -0.54 -2.51
CA PRO A 45 27.54 -1.05 -2.36
C PRO A 45 26.67 -0.02 -1.63
N THR A 46 26.56 1.20 -2.16
CA THR A 46 25.88 2.32 -1.51
C THR A 46 24.56 2.68 -2.16
N TYR A 47 23.56 3.00 -1.36
CA TYR A 47 22.25 3.48 -1.83
C TYR A 47 21.76 4.70 -1.08
N ARG A 48 20.88 5.46 -1.73
CA ARG A 48 19.98 6.42 -1.08
C ARG A 48 18.53 6.08 -1.40
N LEU A 49 17.63 6.36 -0.46
CA LEU A 49 16.19 6.21 -0.68
C LEU A 49 15.60 7.59 -0.97
N GLU A 50 14.93 7.74 -2.11
CA GLU A 50 14.25 8.96 -2.49
C GLU A 50 12.74 8.83 -2.26
N LYS A 51 12.17 9.76 -1.49
CA LYS A 51 10.73 9.78 -1.24
C LYS A 51 10.01 10.60 -2.30
N LEU A 52 8.95 10.05 -2.87
CA LEU A 52 8.07 10.78 -3.78
C LEU A 52 7.30 11.90 -3.05
N PRO A 53 6.87 12.98 -3.74
CA PRO A 53 6.10 14.06 -3.10
C PRO A 53 4.82 13.60 -2.39
N SER A 54 4.15 12.56 -2.91
CA SER A 54 2.97 11.95 -2.29
C SER A 54 3.31 11.23 -0.98
N GLN A 55 4.49 10.61 -0.89
CA GLN A 55 4.99 9.95 0.31
C GLN A 55 5.40 10.96 1.37
N GLN A 56 5.98 12.09 0.96
CA GLN A 56 6.32 13.19 1.86
C GLN A 56 5.07 13.80 2.49
N THR A 57 4.01 13.99 1.70
CA THR A 57 2.71 14.48 2.20
C THR A 57 2.07 13.53 3.22
N SER A 58 2.37 12.22 3.13
CA SER A 58 1.81 11.17 3.99
C SER A 58 2.89 10.46 4.83
N GLU A 59 3.85 11.22 5.36
CA GLU A 59 5.07 10.65 5.97
C GLU A 59 4.80 9.61 7.06
N LYS A 60 3.83 9.86 7.96
CA LYS A 60 3.47 8.89 9.02
C LYS A 60 2.96 7.56 8.47
N ALA A 61 2.23 7.59 7.37
CA ALA A 61 1.70 6.38 6.73
C ALA A 61 2.81 5.61 5.99
N PHE A 62 3.81 6.33 5.46
CA PHE A 62 4.91 5.75 4.69
C PHE A 62 6.14 5.33 5.53
N ALA A 63 6.34 5.89 6.71
CA ALA A 63 7.43 5.55 7.62
C ALA A 63 7.64 4.02 7.84
N PRO A 64 6.59 3.20 8.09
CA PRO A 64 6.79 1.75 8.22
C PRO A 64 7.26 1.09 6.90
N ILE A 65 6.82 1.60 5.75
CA ILE A 65 7.24 1.10 4.43
C ILE A 65 8.71 1.46 4.17
N GLU A 66 9.12 2.70 4.49
CA GLU A 66 10.51 3.16 4.40
C GLU A 66 11.44 2.30 5.28
N ALA A 67 11.03 1.97 6.50
CA ALA A 67 11.80 1.08 7.37
C ALA A 67 11.98 -0.33 6.79
N LEU A 68 10.93 -0.90 6.19
CA LEU A 68 10.98 -2.20 5.53
C LEU A 68 11.89 -2.17 4.28
N ALA A 69 11.85 -1.08 3.51
CA ALA A 69 12.73 -0.89 2.36
C ALA A 69 14.20 -0.82 2.78
N HIS A 70 14.52 -0.08 3.84
CA HIS A 70 15.88 -0.05 4.37
C HIS A 70 16.35 -1.44 4.82
N GLN A 71 15.50 -2.19 5.51
CA GLN A 71 15.82 -3.54 5.96
C GLN A 71 16.07 -4.51 4.79
N SER A 72 15.26 -4.46 3.74
CA SER A 72 15.43 -5.34 2.57
C SER A 72 16.73 -5.03 1.80
N LEU A 73 17.06 -3.75 1.64
CA LEU A 73 18.29 -3.30 0.98
C LEU A 73 19.54 -3.70 1.79
N GLN A 74 19.47 -3.60 3.12
CA GLN A 74 20.54 -4.09 4.00
C GLN A 74 20.75 -5.60 3.88
N ARG A 75 19.67 -6.39 3.82
CA ARG A 75 19.75 -7.84 3.59
C ARG A 75 20.36 -8.18 2.22
N ALA A 76 20.18 -7.31 1.22
CA ALA A 76 20.81 -7.43 -0.09
C ALA A 76 22.30 -6.99 -0.10
N GLY A 77 22.85 -6.57 1.04
CA GLY A 77 24.25 -6.15 1.17
C GLY A 77 24.52 -4.68 0.83
N LEU A 78 23.47 -3.86 0.68
CA LEU A 78 23.62 -2.43 0.39
C LEU A 78 23.70 -1.61 1.69
N ARG A 79 24.57 -0.60 1.69
CA ARG A 79 24.78 0.38 2.77
C ARG A 79 24.14 1.71 2.40
N ARG A 80 23.42 2.33 3.33
CA ARG A 80 22.90 3.68 3.11
C ARG A 80 24.03 4.70 3.06
N ASP A 81 24.00 5.58 2.07
CA ASP A 81 24.93 6.69 1.88
C ASP A 81 24.23 7.81 1.11
N ASP A 82 23.58 8.73 1.82
CA ASP A 82 22.76 9.75 1.16
C ASP A 82 23.59 10.79 0.40
N ALA A 83 24.89 10.92 0.72
CA ALA A 83 25.80 11.86 0.07
C ALA A 83 26.56 11.23 -1.13
N GLY A 84 26.88 9.94 -1.06
CA GLY A 84 27.71 9.20 -2.02
C GLY A 84 27.06 7.93 -2.57
N ALA A 85 25.75 7.91 -2.69
CA ALA A 85 25.01 6.74 -3.19
C ALA A 85 25.38 6.38 -4.63
N ARG A 86 25.69 5.10 -4.85
CA ARG A 86 25.84 4.52 -6.19
C ARG A 86 24.50 4.13 -6.81
N LEU A 87 23.51 3.78 -5.97
CA LEU A 87 22.16 3.38 -6.36
C LEU A 87 21.11 4.28 -5.74
N VAL A 88 19.99 4.43 -6.45
CA VAL A 88 18.80 5.13 -5.95
C VAL A 88 17.66 4.12 -5.84
N ALA A 89 17.05 4.04 -4.66
CA ALA A 89 15.80 3.33 -4.42
C ALA A 89 14.66 4.35 -4.28
N GLN A 90 13.47 4.02 -4.78
CA GLN A 90 12.30 4.91 -4.84
C GLN A 90 11.04 4.16 -4.39
#